data_AF-A0A960TV19-F1
#
_entry.id   AF-A0A960TV19-F1
#
_cell.length_a   1.000
_cell.length_b   1.000
_cell.length_c   1.000
_cell.angle_alpha   90.00
_cell.angle_beta   90.00
_cell.angle_gamma   90.00
#
_symmetry.space_group_name_H-M   'P 1'
#
loop_
_entity.id
_entity.type
_entity.pdbx_description
1 polymer ?
#
loop_
_entity_poly.entity_id
_entity_poly.type
_entity_poly.pdbx_seq_one_letter_code
_entity_poly.pdbx_strand_id
1 'polypeptide(L)'
;MSRKILALSALLLLAGAASAADTPPVPVESRGEAVVAPTADQKEAQRVALELRKAMNQEIRASIEADREAVAALTAQLADATPEQRHALQLQIHATKEQGRRALLAIQLDYARQGGHDEQARELEAMLTRMDQEPAKVLAAPSTRDARQGGESR
;
A
#
# COMPACT_ATOMS: atom_id res chain seq x y z
N MET A 1 -7.32 -21.69 -30.19
CA MET A 1 -6.07 -22.34 -29.79
C MET A 1 -5.78 -21.94 -28.34
N SER A 2 -5.97 -22.88 -27.42
CA SER A 2 -5.80 -22.68 -25.98
C SER A 2 -4.36 -22.97 -25.55
N ARG A 3 -3.74 -22.11 -24.74
CA ARG A 3 -2.84 -22.55 -23.66
C ARG A 3 -3.09 -21.71 -22.41
N LYS A 4 -3.36 -22.45 -21.33
CA LYS A 4 -3.70 -22.02 -19.99
C LYS A 4 -2.41 -21.89 -19.15
N ILE A 5 -2.40 -20.88 -18.28
CA ILE A 5 -2.07 -20.85 -16.85
C ILE A 5 -1.06 -21.90 -16.33
N LEU A 6 -0.05 -21.46 -15.58
CA LEU A 6 0.34 -22.07 -14.30
C LEU A 6 1.15 -21.07 -13.45
N ALA A 7 0.50 -20.56 -12.41
CA ALA A 7 1.14 -20.09 -11.20
C ALA A 7 1.74 -21.29 -10.44
N LEU A 8 2.88 -21.12 -9.78
CA LEU A 8 3.31 -22.04 -8.73
C LEU A 8 3.92 -21.25 -7.57
N SER A 9 3.15 -21.13 -6.50
CA SER A 9 3.62 -20.83 -5.15
C SER A 9 4.27 -22.09 -4.55
N ALA A 10 5.34 -21.94 -3.76
CA ALA A 10 5.60 -22.86 -2.65
C ALA A 10 6.57 -22.23 -1.62
N LEU A 11 6.06 -22.15 -0.40
CA LEU A 11 6.69 -21.74 0.84
C LEU A 11 6.95 -23.03 1.65
N LEU A 12 8.16 -23.29 2.17
CA LEU A 12 8.42 -24.24 3.27
C LEU A 12 9.82 -23.97 3.86
N LEU A 13 9.99 -23.44 5.08
CA LEU A 13 9.83 -23.99 6.45
C LEU A 13 11.13 -24.60 7.03
N LEU A 14 11.53 -24.06 8.19
CA LEU A 14 12.60 -24.53 9.08
C LEU A 14 12.25 -25.87 9.76
N ALA A 15 13.24 -26.75 9.92
CA ALA A 15 13.53 -27.69 11.03
C ALA A 15 14.47 -28.78 10.46
N GLY A 16 15.58 -29.17 11.05
CA GLY A 16 15.69 -29.84 12.35
C GLY A 16 16.36 -31.21 12.10
N ALA A 17 17.28 -31.60 13.00
CA ALA A 17 18.33 -32.58 12.79
C ALA A 17 17.90 -34.06 12.64
N ALA A 18 18.90 -34.83 12.16
CA ALA A 18 19.20 -36.25 12.43
C ALA A 18 18.49 -37.33 11.60
N SER A 19 19.27 -38.03 10.76
CA SER A 19 19.63 -39.44 11.01
C SER A 19 20.65 -39.92 9.96
N ALA A 20 21.71 -40.56 10.44
CA ALA A 20 22.76 -41.13 9.61
C ALA A 20 22.31 -42.48 9.03
N ALA A 21 22.45 -42.65 7.71
CA ALA A 21 22.50 -43.96 7.06
C ALA A 21 23.24 -43.85 5.72
N ASP A 22 24.52 -44.25 5.76
CA ASP A 22 25.29 -44.94 4.73
C ASP A 22 24.76 -44.84 3.29
N THR A 23 25.04 -43.71 2.63
CA THR A 23 24.87 -43.57 1.18
C THR A 23 26.21 -43.10 0.61
N PRO A 24 26.79 -43.77 -0.40
CA PRO A 24 28.04 -43.29 -1.01
C PRO A 24 27.80 -41.89 -1.58
N PRO A 25 28.77 -40.96 -1.47
CA PRO A 25 28.61 -39.63 -2.02
C PRO A 25 28.52 -39.75 -3.54
N VAL A 26 27.30 -39.63 -4.06
CA VAL A 26 27.10 -39.31 -5.47
C VAL A 26 27.89 -38.04 -5.73
N PRO A 27 28.78 -38.00 -6.73
CA PRO A 27 29.40 -36.74 -7.12
C PRO A 27 28.26 -35.81 -7.54
N VAL A 28 27.95 -34.86 -6.66
CA VAL A 28 27.18 -33.68 -7.04
C VAL A 28 28.10 -32.97 -8.02
N GLU A 29 27.94 -33.27 -9.30
CA GLU A 29 28.41 -32.38 -10.35
C GLU A 29 27.84 -31.03 -9.98
N SER A 30 28.71 -30.19 -9.42
CA SER A 30 28.47 -28.76 -9.30
C SER A 30 28.36 -28.27 -10.71
N ARG A 31 27.16 -28.38 -11.28
CA ARG A 31 26.76 -27.73 -12.50
C ARG A 31 26.83 -26.25 -12.12
N GLY A 32 28.03 -25.70 -12.28
CA GLY A 32 28.25 -24.27 -12.16
C GLY A 32 27.32 -23.64 -13.16
N GLU A 33 26.13 -23.24 -12.71
CA GLU A 33 25.41 -22.17 -13.35
C GLU A 33 26.40 -21.02 -13.35
N ALA A 34 27.05 -20.83 -14.49
CA ALA A 34 27.86 -19.67 -14.74
C ALA A 34 26.93 -18.50 -14.48
N VAL A 35 27.14 -17.81 -13.35
CA VAL A 35 26.48 -16.54 -13.06
C VAL A 35 26.98 -15.61 -14.15
N VAL A 36 26.23 -15.53 -15.24
CA VAL A 36 26.57 -14.70 -16.39
C VAL A 36 26.60 -13.27 -15.87
N ALA A 37 27.77 -12.63 -15.97
CA ALA A 37 27.92 -11.25 -15.55
C ALA A 37 26.89 -10.38 -16.30
N PRO A 38 26.20 -9.46 -15.60
CA PRO A 38 25.17 -8.65 -16.23
C PRO A 38 25.76 -7.81 -17.36
N THR A 39 25.02 -7.72 -18.47
CA THR A 39 25.41 -6.93 -19.64
C THR A 39 25.43 -5.43 -19.31
N ALA A 40 26.06 -4.62 -20.16
CA ALA A 40 26.06 -3.16 -20.00
C ALA A 40 24.63 -2.60 -19.96
N ASP A 41 23.76 -3.09 -20.85
CA ASP A 41 22.34 -2.70 -20.90
C ASP A 41 21.58 -3.07 -19.61
N GLN A 42 21.86 -4.26 -19.05
CA GLN A 42 21.27 -4.68 -17.78
C GLN A 42 21.73 -3.80 -16.61
N LYS A 43 23.01 -3.39 -16.60
CA LYS A 43 23.53 -2.47 -15.58
C LYS A 43 22.90 -1.09 -15.69
N GLU A 44 22.74 -0.56 -16.90
CA GLU A 44 22.12 0.75 -17.09
C GLU A 44 20.64 0.72 -16.71
N ALA A 45 19.89 -0.32 -17.11
CA ALA A 45 18.51 -0.52 -16.69
C ALA A 45 18.37 -0.60 -15.15
N GLN A 46 19.28 -1.29 -14.47
CA GLN A 46 19.32 -1.32 -13.01
C GLN A 46 19.59 0.04 -12.38
N ARG A 47 20.47 0.85 -12.97
CA ARG A 47 20.75 2.21 -12.48
C ARG A 47 19.54 3.11 -12.63
N VAL A 48 18.89 3.10 -13.79
CA VAL A 48 17.65 3.86 -14.04
C VAL A 48 16.55 3.45 -13.05
N ALA A 49 16.34 2.15 -12.85
CA ALA A 49 15.35 1.66 -11.88
C ALA A 49 15.68 2.09 -10.44
N LEU A 50 16.96 2.10 -10.06
CA LEU A 50 17.39 2.55 -8.73
C LEU A 50 17.12 4.04 -8.52
N GLU A 51 17.45 4.88 -9.50
CA GLU A 51 17.20 6.32 -9.42
C GLU A 51 15.71 6.64 -9.39
N LEU A 52 14.91 5.97 -10.22
CA LEU A 52 13.44 6.09 -10.20
C LEU A 52 12.88 5.70 -8.81
N ARG A 53 13.37 4.62 -8.22
CA ARG A 53 12.95 4.18 -6.88
C ARG A 53 13.37 5.19 -5.79
N LYS A 54 14.55 5.80 -5.90
CA LYS A 54 14.99 6.85 -4.97
C LYS A 54 14.08 8.07 -5.06
N ALA A 55 13.76 8.53 -6.26
CA ALA A 55 12.85 9.64 -6.49
C ALA A 55 11.47 9.38 -5.89
N MET A 56 10.87 8.21 -6.19
CA MET A 56 9.59 7.79 -5.61
C MET A 56 9.64 7.79 -4.06
N ASN A 57 10.69 7.25 -3.46
CA ASN A 57 10.82 7.23 -1.99
C ASN A 57 10.94 8.64 -1.39
N GLN A 58 11.62 9.56 -2.08
CA GLN A 58 11.69 10.96 -1.64
C GLN A 58 10.32 11.63 -1.68
N GLU A 59 9.58 11.42 -2.77
CA GLU A 59 8.24 11.97 -2.94
C GLU A 59 7.23 11.40 -1.93
N ILE A 60 7.26 10.09 -1.69
CA ILE A 60 6.46 9.45 -0.63
C ILE A 60 6.76 10.07 0.73
N ARG A 61 8.04 10.28 1.07
CA ARG A 61 8.43 10.89 2.35
C ARG A 61 7.91 12.32 2.47
N ALA A 62 8.06 13.12 1.43
CA ALA A 62 7.55 14.50 1.41
C ALA A 62 6.02 14.54 1.56
N SER A 63 5.32 13.64 0.87
CA SER A 63 3.85 13.51 0.96
C SER A 63 3.39 13.09 2.37
N ILE A 64 4.06 12.11 3.00
CA ILE A 64 3.78 11.70 4.38
C ILE A 64 4.01 12.84 5.36
N GLU A 65 5.09 13.60 5.21
CA GLU A 65 5.39 14.71 6.12
C GLU A 65 4.35 15.83 5.99
N ALA A 66 3.98 16.20 4.76
CA ALA A 66 2.93 17.19 4.52
C ALA A 66 1.57 16.75 5.10
N ASP A 67 1.17 15.48 4.94
CA ASP A 67 -0.06 14.93 5.53
C ASP A 67 -0.01 14.95 7.06
N ARG A 68 1.14 14.59 7.66
CA ARG A 68 1.34 14.65 9.11
C ARG A 68 1.21 16.07 9.65
N GLU A 69 1.84 17.04 9.01
CA GLU A 69 1.75 18.46 9.41
C GLU A 69 0.30 18.95 9.32
N ALA A 70 -0.42 18.63 8.25
CA ALA A 70 -1.82 19.01 8.07
C ALA A 70 -2.72 18.40 9.16
N VAL A 71 -2.57 17.10 9.44
CA VAL A 71 -3.33 16.41 10.50
C VAL A 71 -2.98 16.96 11.88
N ALA A 72 -1.70 17.25 12.15
CA ALA A 72 -1.27 17.83 13.42
C ALA A 72 -1.88 19.23 13.62
N ALA A 73 -1.89 20.07 12.59
CA ALA A 73 -2.50 21.40 12.63
C ALA A 73 -4.02 21.34 12.89
N LEU A 74 -4.73 20.38 12.29
CA LEU A 74 -6.16 20.17 12.55
C LEU A 74 -6.41 19.60 13.95
N THR A 75 -5.54 18.71 14.42
CA THR A 75 -5.65 18.09 15.75
C THR A 75 -5.41 19.11 16.86
N ALA A 76 -4.47 20.04 16.66
CA ALA A 76 -4.21 21.12 17.61
C ALA A 76 -5.46 22.00 17.85
N GLN A 77 -6.30 22.17 16.83
CA GLN A 77 -7.54 22.95 16.94
C GLN A 77 -8.64 22.22 17.75
N LEU A 78 -8.52 20.91 18.00
CA LEU A 78 -9.53 20.16 18.77
C LEU A 78 -9.55 20.52 20.26
N ALA A 79 -8.44 21.01 20.81
CA ALA A 79 -8.30 21.30 22.24
C ALA A 79 -9.32 22.35 22.73
N ASP A 80 -9.51 23.40 21.94
CA ASP A 80 -10.35 24.56 22.29
C ASP A 80 -11.69 24.60 21.53
N ALA A 81 -11.98 23.58 20.71
CA ALA A 81 -13.16 23.56 19.86
C ALA A 81 -14.47 23.30 20.62
N THR A 82 -15.59 23.90 20.18
CA THR A 82 -16.94 23.52 20.63
C THR A 82 -17.32 22.12 20.12
N PRO A 83 -18.40 21.47 20.63
CA PRO A 83 -18.86 20.18 20.11
C PRO A 83 -19.11 20.17 18.59
N GLU A 84 -19.71 21.24 18.05
CA GLU A 84 -20.00 21.39 16.63
C GLU A 84 -18.72 21.54 15.81
N GLN A 85 -17.78 22.35 16.30
CA GLN A 85 -16.47 22.53 15.67
C GLN A 85 -15.65 21.25 15.70
N ARG A 86 -15.70 20.47 16.79
CA ARG A 86 -15.05 19.17 16.89
C ARG A 86 -15.55 18.20 15.83
N HIS A 87 -16.86 18.15 15.59
CA HIS A 87 -17.41 17.30 14.53
C HIS A 87 -16.90 17.73 13.15
N ALA A 88 -16.91 19.02 12.85
CA ALA A 88 -16.37 19.55 11.58
C ALA A 88 -14.86 19.25 11.42
N LEU A 89 -14.06 19.45 12.46
CA LEU A 89 -12.62 19.15 12.48
C LEU A 89 -12.35 17.66 12.29
N GLN A 90 -13.15 16.78 12.90
CA GLN A 90 -13.03 15.33 12.70
C GLN A 90 -13.29 14.94 11.23
N LEU A 91 -14.28 15.54 10.58
CA LEU A 91 -14.54 15.33 9.16
C LEU A 91 -13.38 15.83 8.30
N GLN A 92 -12.80 16.98 8.63
CA GLN A 92 -11.63 17.52 7.92
C GLN A 92 -10.39 16.65 8.10
N ILE A 93 -10.11 16.15 9.31
CA ILE A 93 -9.00 15.22 9.57
C ILE A 93 -9.18 13.95 8.74
N HIS A 94 -10.39 13.41 8.69
CA HIS A 94 -10.69 12.22 7.90
C HIS A 94 -10.50 12.47 6.40
N ALA A 95 -11.00 13.60 5.88
CA ALA A 95 -10.80 14.00 4.49
C ALA A 95 -9.31 14.19 4.15
N THR A 96 -8.54 14.80 5.05
CA THR A 96 -7.09 15.01 4.89
C THR A 96 -6.37 13.67 4.78
N LYS A 97 -6.66 12.71 5.67
CA LYS A 97 -6.07 11.36 5.62
C LYS A 97 -6.44 10.61 4.34
N GLU A 98 -7.68 10.71 3.87
CA GLU A 98 -8.07 10.11 2.59
C GLU A 98 -7.34 10.78 1.41
N GLN A 99 -7.15 12.10 1.44
CA GLN A 99 -6.33 12.81 0.46
C GLN A 99 -4.87 12.34 0.49
N GLY A 100 -4.27 12.19 1.68
CA GLY A 100 -2.92 11.64 1.84
C GLY A 100 -2.80 10.23 1.25
N ARG A 101 -3.79 9.36 1.53
CA ARG A 101 -3.85 8.01 0.93
C ARG A 101 -3.93 8.05 -0.59
N ARG A 102 -4.74 8.95 -1.17
CA ARG A 102 -4.81 9.16 -2.63
C ARG A 102 -3.47 9.59 -3.20
N ALA A 103 -2.82 10.56 -2.56
CA ALA A 103 -1.52 11.07 -3.01
C ALA A 103 -0.46 9.97 -3.05
N LEU A 104 -0.40 9.10 -2.03
CA LEU A 104 0.53 7.98 -2.01
C LEU A 104 0.30 6.99 -3.15
N LEU A 105 -0.96 6.64 -3.43
CA LEU A 105 -1.30 5.74 -4.53
C LEU A 105 -0.98 6.37 -5.90
N ALA A 106 -1.17 7.68 -6.05
CA ALA A 106 -0.82 8.41 -7.27
C ALA A 106 0.70 8.38 -7.53
N ILE A 107 1.52 8.62 -6.50
CA ILE A 107 2.98 8.54 -6.59
C ILE A 107 3.43 7.13 -7.01
N GLN A 108 2.82 6.09 -6.42
CA GLN A 108 3.11 4.70 -6.78
C GLN A 108 2.68 4.36 -8.21
N LEU A 109 1.55 4.92 -8.67
CA LEU A 109 1.07 4.72 -10.04
C LEU A 109 2.03 5.34 -11.05
N ASP A 110 2.52 6.55 -10.78
CA ASP A 110 3.48 7.23 -11.64
C ASP A 110 4.81 6.47 -11.70
N TYR A 111 5.29 5.92 -10.58
CA TYR A 111 6.43 5.01 -10.56
C TYR A 111 6.16 3.75 -11.41
N ALA A 112 5.02 3.10 -11.22
CA ALA A 112 4.68 1.89 -11.95
C ALA A 112 4.64 2.13 -13.47
N ARG A 113 4.09 3.26 -13.90
CA ARG A 113 4.07 3.68 -15.32
C ARG A 113 5.48 3.94 -15.86
N GLN A 114 6.30 4.68 -15.12
CA GLN A 114 7.68 5.00 -15.53
C GLN A 114 8.59 3.76 -15.58
N GLY A 115 8.35 2.78 -14.69
CA GLY A 115 9.09 1.51 -14.64
C GLY A 115 8.57 0.42 -15.60
N GLY A 116 7.51 0.68 -16.37
CA GLY A 116 6.89 -0.32 -17.25
C GLY A 116 6.19 -1.46 -16.50
N HIS A 117 5.75 -1.22 -15.27
CA HIS A 117 5.02 -2.17 -14.43
C HIS A 117 3.50 -2.10 -14.71
N ASP A 118 3.09 -2.45 -15.93
CA ASP A 118 1.74 -2.21 -16.45
C ASP A 118 0.61 -2.89 -15.65
N GLU A 119 0.87 -4.06 -15.07
CA GLU A 119 -0.11 -4.76 -14.22
C GLU A 119 -0.33 -4.01 -12.90
N GLN A 120 0.77 -3.61 -12.25
CA GLN A 120 0.73 -2.82 -11.03
C GLN A 120 0.08 -1.45 -11.26
N ALA A 121 0.39 -0.79 -12.39
CA ALA A 121 -0.23 0.47 -12.76
C ALA A 121 -1.75 0.34 -12.90
N ARG A 122 -2.23 -0.72 -13.57
CA ARG A 122 -3.67 -0.99 -13.70
C ARG A 122 -4.33 -1.26 -12.35
N GLU A 123 -3.67 -1.97 -11.45
CA GLU A 123 -4.19 -2.23 -10.11
C GLU A 123 -4.32 -0.94 -9.29
N LEU A 124 -3.28 -0.10 -9.29
CA LEU A 124 -3.26 1.20 -8.60
C LEU A 124 -4.31 2.16 -9.16
N GLU A 125 -4.48 2.21 -10.48
CA GLU A 125 -5.51 3.01 -11.14
C GLU A 125 -6.93 2.53 -10.77
N ALA A 126 -7.14 1.21 -10.69
CA ALA A 126 -8.41 0.66 -10.23
C ALA A 126 -8.69 0.99 -8.75
N MET A 127 -7.66 0.97 -7.89
CA MET A 127 -7.79 1.39 -6.49
C MET A 127 -8.18 2.87 -6.37
N LEU A 128 -7.50 3.77 -7.09
CA LEU A 128 -7.83 5.19 -7.12
C LEU A 128 -9.27 5.42 -7.63
N THR A 129 -9.65 4.74 -8.72
CA THR A 129 -11.00 4.83 -9.27
C THR A 129 -12.08 4.41 -8.26
N ARG A 130 -11.84 3.33 -7.50
CA ARG A 130 -12.77 2.90 -6.43
C ARG A 130 -12.87 3.94 -5.32
N MET A 131 -11.76 4.57 -4.95
CA MET A 131 -11.75 5.63 -3.94
C MET A 131 -12.52 6.89 -4.37
N ASP A 132 -12.60 7.16 -5.67
CA ASP A 132 -13.37 8.29 -6.21
C ASP A 132 -14.86 7.96 -6.29
N GLN A 133 -15.20 6.69 -6.54
CA GLN A 133 -16.58 6.21 -6.61
C GLN A 133 -17.21 5.99 -5.23
N GLU A 134 -16.42 5.64 -4.22
CA GLU A 134 -16.84 5.53 -2.83
C GLU A 134 -16.25 6.68 -2.01
N PRO A 135 -16.80 7.91 -2.10
CA PRO A 135 -16.44 8.96 -1.15
C PRO A 135 -16.74 8.41 0.23
N ALA A 136 -15.70 8.35 1.06
CA ALA A 136 -15.70 7.62 2.31
C ALA A 136 -17.01 7.85 3.06
N LYS A 137 -17.74 6.76 3.39
CA LYS A 137 -19.00 6.80 4.14
C LYS A 137 -18.74 7.64 5.38
N VAL A 138 -19.15 8.90 5.30
CA VAL A 138 -19.07 9.86 6.38
C VAL A 138 -19.66 9.16 7.60
N LEU A 139 -18.94 9.21 8.73
CA LEU A 139 -19.42 8.74 10.02
C LEU A 139 -20.75 9.43 10.29
N ALA A 140 -21.83 8.85 9.78
CA ALA A 140 -23.17 9.30 10.02
C ALA A 140 -23.34 9.13 11.52
N ALA A 141 -23.47 10.27 12.21
CA ALA A 141 -23.77 10.27 13.63
C ALA A 141 -24.89 9.25 13.91
N PRO A 142 -24.88 8.57 15.08
CA PRO A 142 -25.99 7.71 15.45
C PRO A 142 -27.26 8.55 15.33
N SER A 143 -28.09 8.18 14.34
CA SER A 143 -29.37 8.83 14.09
C SER A 143 -30.15 8.73 15.38
N THR A 144 -30.36 9.86 16.05
CA THR A 144 -31.21 10.00 17.23
C THR A 144 -32.67 9.81 16.81
N ARG A 145 -33.01 8.61 16.35
CA ARG A 145 -34.39 8.22 16.03
C ARG A 145 -35.08 7.51 17.21
N ASP A 146 -34.35 7.16 18.28
CA ASP A 146 -34.92 6.47 19.45
C ASP A 146 -35.26 7.37 20.66
N ALA A 147 -35.30 8.70 20.51
CA ALA A 147 -35.69 9.61 21.60
C ALA A 147 -37.18 10.05 21.57
N ARG A 148 -38.04 9.39 20.76
CA ARG A 148 -39.44 9.83 20.59
C ARG A 148 -40.52 8.75 20.69
N GLN A 149 -40.23 7.57 21.23
CA GLN A 149 -41.27 6.59 21.58
C GLN A 149 -41.10 6.12 23.03
N GLY A 150 -42.10 6.45 23.87
CA GLY A 150 -42.22 5.89 25.22
C GLY A 150 -42.67 6.87 26.31
N GLY A 151 -42.63 8.18 26.05
CA GLY A 151 -43.18 9.20 26.95
C GLY A 151 -44.62 9.56 26.60
N GLU A 152 -45.55 8.60 26.64
CA GLU A 152 -46.98 8.93 26.69
C GLU A 152 -47.63 8.21 27.87
N SER A 153 -48.07 9.07 28.79
CA SER A 153 -48.85 8.83 29.97
C SER A 153 -50.08 7.94 29.73
N ARG A 154 -50.28 6.95 30.61
CA ARG A 154 -51.49 6.75 31.41
C ARG A 154 -51.29 5.68 32.46
#